data_AF-A0A353GTL3-F1
#
_entry.id   AF-A0A353GTL3-F1
#
_cell.length_a   1.000
_cell.length_b   1.000
_cell.length_c   1.000
_cell.angle_alpha   90.00
_cell.angle_beta   90.00
_cell.angle_gamma   90.00
#
_symmetry.space_group_name_H-M   'P 1'
#
loop_
_entity.id
_entity.type
_entity.pdbx_description
1 polymer ?
#
loop_
_entity_poly.entity_id
_entity_poly.type
_entity_poly.pdbx_seq_one_letter_code
_entity_poly.pdbx_strand_id
1 'polypeptide(L)'
;MSPSMTNDVDSFVKNEFVPFRERLVEALSKKHPQLFTFIGALFTNQQGNKFGLQVTENGQTIGEYSLDFNGTKITNVESGRLDSAIHHPFLGTIKPYVSIERKTLEKIIDDEDKLVNDPIPNAAQYLPDVTVHFLH
;
A
#
# COMPACT_ATOMS: atom_id res chain seq x y z
N MET A 1 -0.15 -12.33 -22.99
CA MET A 1 -0.27 -11.00 -22.37
C MET A 1 0.68 -10.05 -23.08
N SER A 2 0.19 -8.88 -23.48
CA SER A 2 0.97 -7.91 -24.27
C SER A 2 1.99 -7.17 -23.38
N PRO A 3 3.25 -6.99 -23.80
CA PRO A 3 4.30 -6.33 -23.01
C PRO A 3 3.99 -4.89 -22.57
N SER A 4 3.00 -4.23 -23.20
CA SER A 4 2.64 -2.85 -22.95
C SER A 4 1.84 -2.63 -21.65
N MET A 5 0.96 -3.56 -21.27
CA MET A 5 0.12 -3.39 -20.08
C MET A 5 0.90 -3.54 -18.78
N THR A 6 1.80 -4.52 -18.70
CA THR A 6 2.65 -4.73 -17.52
C THR A 6 3.53 -3.53 -17.24
N ASN A 7 4.05 -2.88 -18.29
CA ASN A 7 4.90 -1.70 -18.13
C ASN A 7 4.10 -0.44 -17.70
N ASP A 8 2.84 -0.33 -18.15
CA ASP A 8 1.95 0.77 -17.78
C ASP A 8 1.54 0.72 -16.31
N VAL A 9 1.08 -0.43 -15.81
CA VAL A 9 0.72 -0.60 -14.39
C VAL A 9 1.95 -0.49 -13.47
N ASP A 10 3.10 -0.98 -13.92
CA ASP A 10 4.37 -0.82 -13.19
C ASP A 10 4.76 0.65 -13.06
N SER A 11 4.63 1.41 -14.14
CA SER A 11 4.87 2.85 -14.14
C SER A 11 3.89 3.56 -13.19
N PHE A 12 2.60 3.25 -13.27
CA PHE A 12 1.59 3.79 -12.37
C PHE A 12 1.93 3.53 -10.89
N VAL A 13 2.24 2.28 -10.53
CA VAL A 13 2.53 1.94 -9.13
C VAL A 13 3.80 2.65 -8.64
N LYS A 14 4.87 2.63 -9.43
CA LYS A 14 6.18 3.18 -9.01
C LYS A 14 6.23 4.70 -9.05
N ASN A 15 5.60 5.31 -10.05
CA ASN A 15 5.75 6.74 -10.33
C ASN A 15 4.58 7.58 -9.82
N GLU A 16 3.43 6.97 -9.54
CA GLU A 16 2.24 7.69 -9.06
C GLU A 16 1.86 7.24 -7.65
N PHE A 17 1.54 5.95 -7.48
CA PHE A 17 1.05 5.43 -6.19
C PHE A 17 2.08 5.53 -5.07
N VAL A 18 3.32 5.09 -5.29
CA VAL A 18 4.36 5.14 -4.25
C VAL A 18 4.67 6.58 -3.82
N PRO A 19 4.92 7.54 -4.74
CA PRO A 19 5.09 8.94 -4.37
C PRO A 19 3.88 9.54 -3.66
N PHE A 20 2.65 9.23 -4.11
CA PHE A 20 1.42 9.62 -3.42
C PHE A 20 1.42 9.11 -1.97
N ARG A 21 1.69 7.82 -1.76
CA ARG A 21 1.66 7.21 -0.44
C ARG A 21 2.71 7.85 0.48
N GLU A 22 3.90 8.17 -0.02
CA GLU A 22 4.92 8.88 0.75
C GLU A 22 4.45 10.27 1.18
N ARG A 23 3.88 11.07 0.26
CA ARG A 23 3.33 12.40 0.58
C ARG A 23 2.18 12.31 1.57
N LEU A 24 1.27 11.37 1.38
CA LEU A 24 0.12 11.16 2.27
C LEU A 24 0.60 10.82 3.69
N VAL A 25 1.55 9.89 3.82
CA VAL A 25 2.14 9.53 5.12
C VAL A 25 2.83 10.74 5.76
N GLU A 26 3.60 11.52 4.99
CA GLU A 26 4.23 12.73 5.51
C GLU A 26 3.19 13.76 6.00
N ALA A 27 2.17 14.04 5.20
CA ALA A 27 1.11 14.99 5.52
C ALA A 27 0.30 14.57 6.75
N LEU A 28 -0.09 13.30 6.82
CA LEU A 28 -0.81 12.75 7.97
C LEU A 28 0.05 12.75 9.24
N SER A 29 1.36 12.54 9.14
CA SER A 29 2.27 12.59 10.30
C SER A 29 2.33 13.99 10.94
N LYS A 30 2.22 15.04 10.11
CA LYS A 30 2.20 16.44 10.53
C LYS A 30 0.84 16.88 11.04
N LYS A 31 -0.24 16.45 10.36
CA LYS A 31 -1.59 16.96 10.60
C LYS A 31 -2.38 16.15 11.63
N HIS A 32 -2.15 14.84 11.70
CA HIS A 32 -2.87 13.91 12.57
C HIS A 32 -1.90 13.00 13.36
N PRO A 33 -1.04 13.56 14.22
CA PRO A 33 0.01 12.80 14.91
C PRO A 33 -0.51 11.62 15.76
N GLN A 34 -1.76 11.70 16.25
CA GLN A 34 -2.45 10.63 16.97
C GLN A 34 -2.72 9.37 16.12
N LEU A 35 -2.83 9.50 14.79
CA LEU A 35 -2.97 8.34 13.90
C LEU A 35 -1.62 7.64 13.69
N PHE A 36 -0.54 8.41 13.76
CA PHE A 36 0.82 7.91 13.62
C PHE A 36 1.33 7.15 14.82
N THR A 37 0.71 7.28 16.00
CA THR A 37 1.07 6.47 17.16
C THR A 37 0.69 4.99 16.94
N PHE A 38 -0.43 4.72 16.26
CA PHE A 38 -0.86 3.36 15.93
C PHE A 38 -0.14 2.77 14.72
N ILE A 39 0.01 3.53 13.63
CA ILE A 39 0.77 3.08 12.44
C ILE A 39 2.25 2.94 12.81
N GLY A 40 2.78 3.86 13.60
CA GLY A 40 4.10 3.78 14.19
C GLY A 40 4.25 2.48 15.00
N ALA A 41 3.32 2.12 15.89
CA ALA A 41 3.47 0.90 16.67
C ALA A 41 3.62 -0.39 15.83
N LEU A 42 3.05 -0.44 14.62
CA LEU A 42 3.18 -1.59 13.71
C LEU A 42 4.46 -1.59 12.86
N PHE A 43 5.05 -0.41 12.62
CA PHE A 43 6.18 -0.26 11.68
C PHE A 43 7.46 0.31 12.32
N THR A 44 7.41 0.84 13.54
CA THR A 44 8.56 1.45 14.22
C THR A 44 9.46 0.33 14.76
N ASN A 45 10.77 0.43 14.47
CA ASN A 45 11.85 -0.48 14.88
C ASN A 45 11.92 -1.84 14.18
N GLN A 46 11.15 -2.09 13.12
CA GLN A 46 11.21 -3.35 12.38
C GLN A 46 11.81 -3.17 11.00
N GLN A 47 13.12 -3.42 10.92
CA GLN A 47 13.81 -3.56 9.64
C GLN A 47 13.29 -4.81 8.92
N GLY A 48 13.16 -4.74 7.60
CA GLY A 48 12.80 -5.88 6.77
C GLY A 48 11.31 -6.19 6.71
N ASN A 49 10.43 -5.26 7.11
CA ASN A 49 9.01 -5.40 6.83
C ASN A 49 8.78 -5.28 5.31
N LYS A 50 8.02 -6.22 4.76
CA LYS A 50 7.64 -6.28 3.36
C LYS A 50 6.13 -6.42 3.24
N PHE A 51 5.51 -5.68 2.34
CA PHE A 51 4.07 -5.76 2.07
C PHE A 51 3.81 -6.15 0.62
N GLY A 52 2.85 -7.06 0.43
CA GLY A 52 2.41 -7.45 -0.91
C GLY A 52 1.27 -6.56 -1.40
N LEU A 53 1.33 -6.17 -2.67
CA LEU A 53 0.26 -5.47 -3.36
C LEU A 53 -0.04 -6.20 -4.67
N GLN A 54 -1.30 -6.59 -4.86
CA GLN A 54 -1.82 -7.13 -6.10
C GLN A 54 -2.77 -6.11 -6.70
N VAL A 55 -2.51 -5.69 -7.94
CA VAL A 55 -3.36 -4.78 -8.70
C VAL A 55 -4.18 -5.59 -9.70
N THR A 56 -5.47 -5.35 -9.70
CA THR A 56 -6.44 -6.03 -10.57
C THR A 56 -7.11 -5.04 -11.51
N GLU A 57 -7.57 -5.54 -12.65
CA GLU A 57 -8.45 -4.81 -13.57
C GLU A 57 -9.54 -5.76 -14.06
N ASN A 58 -10.80 -5.41 -13.79
CA ASN A 58 -11.96 -6.27 -14.08
C ASN A 58 -11.82 -7.67 -13.49
N GLY A 59 -11.31 -7.75 -12.25
CA GLY A 59 -11.07 -9.00 -11.52
C GLY A 59 -9.86 -9.81 -11.98
N GLN A 60 -9.11 -9.37 -12.99
CA GLN A 60 -7.89 -10.05 -13.44
C GLN A 60 -6.66 -9.38 -12.85
N THR A 61 -5.70 -10.16 -12.36
CA THR A 61 -4.41 -9.63 -11.91
C THR A 61 -3.64 -9.05 -13.09
N ILE A 62 -3.29 -7.77 -12.99
CA ILE A 62 -2.48 -7.05 -13.99
C ILE A 62 -1.09 -6.68 -13.47
N GLY A 63 -0.90 -6.66 -12.15
CA GLY A 63 0.39 -6.38 -11.53
C GLY A 63 0.49 -6.95 -10.12
N GLU A 64 1.70 -7.37 -9.74
CA GLU A 64 2.04 -7.85 -8.40
C GLU A 64 3.31 -7.16 -7.94
N TYR A 65 3.32 -6.72 -6.68
CA TYR A 65 4.38 -5.89 -6.13
C TYR A 65 4.75 -6.32 -4.72
N SER A 66 6.04 -6.25 -4.44
CA SER A 66 6.60 -6.32 -3.10
C SER A 66 7.17 -4.96 -2.71
N LEU A 67 6.64 -4.39 -1.64
CA LEU A 67 7.05 -3.10 -1.09
C LEU A 67 7.92 -3.35 0.14
N ASP A 68 9.19 -2.98 0.09
CA ASP A 68 10.10 -3.06 1.23
C ASP A 68 10.01 -1.78 2.07
N PHE A 69 9.96 -1.92 3.39
CA PHE A 69 9.83 -0.81 4.32
C PHE A 69 11.01 -0.69 5.27
N ASN A 70 11.37 0.56 5.56
CA ASN A 70 12.17 0.94 6.72
C ASN A 70 11.37 1.96 7.54
N GLY A 71 10.86 1.53 8.69
CA GLY A 71 9.85 2.30 9.40
C GLY A 71 8.59 2.42 8.56
N THR A 72 8.05 3.63 8.45
CA THR A 72 6.93 3.91 7.55
C THR A 72 7.39 4.18 6.11
N LYS A 73 8.67 4.31 5.77
CA LYS A 73 9.11 4.68 4.42
C LYS A 73 9.24 3.46 3.49
N ILE A 74 8.83 3.59 2.23
CA ILE A 74 9.10 2.58 1.19
C ILE A 74 10.55 2.76 0.72
N THR A 75 11.36 1.70 0.79
CA THR A 75 12.77 1.74 0.35
C THR A 75 12.99 1.08 -0.99
N ASN A 76 12.12 0.16 -1.39
CA ASN A 76 12.21 -0.56 -2.66
C ASN A 76 10.83 -1.08 -3.09
N VAL A 77 10.66 -1.22 -4.40
CA VAL A 77 9.45 -1.74 -5.05
C VAL A 77 9.86 -2.73 -6.12
N GLU A 78 9.56 -4.01 -5.88
CA GLU A 78 9.82 -5.07 -6.84
C GLU A 78 8.54 -5.42 -7.61
N SER A 79 8.61 -5.38 -8.94
CA SER A 79 7.51 -5.78 -9.82
C SER A 79 7.55 -7.28 -10.11
N GLY A 80 6.39 -7.90 -10.30
CA GLY A 80 6.25 -9.28 -10.75
C GLY A 80 6.51 -10.32 -9.65
N ARG A 81 6.63 -9.89 -8.39
CA ARG A 81 6.75 -10.76 -7.23
C ARG A 81 5.84 -10.29 -6.12
N LEU A 82 4.91 -11.14 -5.71
CA LEU A 82 4.09 -10.94 -4.52
C LEU A 82 4.76 -11.63 -3.32
N ASP A 83 5.33 -10.84 -2.43
CA ASP A 83 5.95 -11.32 -1.19
C ASP A 83 5.62 -10.35 -0.05
N SER A 84 5.54 -10.88 1.16
CA SER A 84 5.26 -10.10 2.36
C SER A 84 5.83 -10.76 3.61
N ALA A 85 6.28 -9.91 4.53
CA ALA A 85 6.66 -10.27 5.88
C ALA A 85 6.43 -9.04 6.78
N ILE A 86 5.40 -9.08 7.62
CA ILE A 86 5.18 -8.09 8.68
C ILE A 86 5.45 -8.76 10.01
N HIS A 87 6.38 -8.22 10.79
CA HIS A 87 6.73 -8.78 12.09
C HIS A 87 5.76 -8.27 13.17
N HIS A 88 4.64 -8.94 13.38
CA HIS A 88 3.71 -8.50 14.42
C HIS A 88 4.24 -8.84 15.83
N PRO A 89 4.25 -7.90 16.80
CA PRO A 89 4.80 -8.12 18.14
C PRO A 89 4.23 -9.33 18.89
N PHE A 90 2.97 -9.68 18.63
CA PHE A 90 2.27 -10.78 19.31
C PHE A 90 2.03 -12.03 18.45
N LEU A 91 2.06 -11.91 17.13
CA LEU A 91 1.70 -13.00 16.20
C LEU A 91 2.93 -13.58 15.48
N GLY A 92 4.12 -13.03 15.72
CA GLY A 92 5.30 -13.32 14.91
C GLY A 92 5.16 -12.73 13.51
N THR A 93 5.83 -13.35 12.53
CA THR A 93 5.77 -12.87 11.14
C THR A 93 4.47 -13.33 10.47
N ILE A 94 3.63 -12.37 10.08
CA ILE A 94 2.48 -12.57 9.20
C ILE A 94 2.82 -12.12 7.79
N LYS A 95 2.19 -12.69 6.75
CA LYS A 95 2.49 -12.37 5.35
C LYS A 95 1.27 -11.80 4.60
N PRO A 96 0.73 -10.64 5.02
CA PRO A 96 -0.45 -10.09 4.39
C PRO A 96 -0.14 -9.46 3.02
N TYR A 97 -1.09 -9.55 2.10
CA TYR A 97 -1.09 -8.74 0.90
C TYR A 97 -2.48 -8.16 0.63
N VAL A 98 -2.52 -7.01 -0.03
CA VAL A 98 -3.78 -6.39 -0.47
C VAL A 98 -3.98 -6.65 -1.95
N SER A 99 -5.20 -7.06 -2.32
CA SER A 99 -5.71 -7.04 -3.68
C SER A 99 -6.67 -5.87 -3.84
N ILE A 100 -6.45 -5.06 -4.88
CA ILE A 100 -7.23 -3.84 -5.15
C ILE A 100 -7.34 -3.59 -6.67
N GLU A 101 -8.47 -3.05 -7.11
CA GLU A 101 -8.66 -2.64 -8.50
C GLU A 101 -7.86 -1.37 -8.83
N ARG A 102 -7.28 -1.30 -10.04
CA ARG A 102 -6.52 -0.13 -10.52
C ARG A 102 -7.32 1.17 -10.39
N LYS A 103 -8.57 1.17 -10.84
CA LYS A 103 -9.49 2.32 -10.75
C LYS A 103 -9.68 2.80 -9.30
N THR A 104 -9.60 1.89 -8.33
CA THR A 104 -9.72 2.23 -6.91
C THR A 104 -8.44 2.89 -6.41
N LEU A 105 -7.26 2.40 -6.84
CA LEU A 105 -5.99 3.09 -6.56
C LEU A 105 -5.95 4.50 -7.16
N GLU A 106 -6.36 4.66 -8.41
CA GLU A 106 -6.45 5.97 -9.07
C GLU A 106 -7.35 6.92 -8.29
N LYS A 107 -8.56 6.46 -7.90
CA LYS A 107 -9.48 7.25 -7.08
C LYS A 107 -8.90 7.63 -5.71
N ILE A 108 -8.16 6.73 -5.06
CA ILE A 108 -7.50 7.00 -3.78
C ILE A 108 -6.45 8.12 -3.95
N ILE A 109 -5.70 8.10 -5.06
CA ILE A 109 -4.72 9.14 -5.38
C ILE A 109 -5.43 10.48 -5.63
N ASP A 110 -6.51 10.48 -6.42
CA ASP A 110 -7.29 11.69 -6.73
C ASP A 110 -7.94 12.32 -5.49
N ASP A 111 -8.21 11.52 -4.46
CA ASP A 111 -8.81 11.95 -3.20
C ASP A 111 -7.75 12.30 -2.12
N GLU A 112 -6.47 12.53 -2.49
CA GLU A 112 -5.35 12.86 -1.58
C GLU A 112 -5.73 13.94 -0.55
N ASP A 113 -6.31 15.06 -1.01
CA ASP A 113 -6.71 16.16 -0.12
C ASP A 113 -7.76 15.73 0.91
N LYS A 114 -8.75 14.91 0.51
CA LYS A 114 -9.79 14.43 1.43
C LYS A 114 -9.18 13.52 2.49
N LEU A 115 -8.27 12.65 2.07
CA LEU A 115 -7.56 11.73 2.96
C LEU A 115 -6.65 12.47 3.94
N VAL A 116 -5.98 13.55 3.53
CA VAL A 116 -5.18 14.38 4.45
C VAL A 116 -6.08 15.11 5.45
N ASN A 117 -7.23 15.61 5.02
CA ASN A 117 -8.10 16.44 5.86
C ASN A 117 -8.90 15.62 6.87
N ASP A 118 -9.49 14.50 6.44
CA ASP A 118 -10.35 13.66 7.27
C ASP A 118 -10.12 12.17 6.96
N PRO A 119 -9.00 11.59 7.42
CA PRO A 119 -8.46 10.32 6.93
C PRO A 119 -9.35 9.11 7.22
N ILE A 120 -9.97 9.04 8.40
CA ILE A 120 -10.72 7.85 8.83
C ILE A 120 -11.96 7.64 7.96
N PRO A 121 -12.92 8.58 7.87
CA PRO A 121 -14.12 8.38 7.06
C PRO A 121 -13.81 8.32 5.57
N ASN A 122 -12.83 9.08 5.08
CA ASN A 122 -12.46 9.02 3.66
C ASN A 122 -11.73 7.73 3.31
N ALA A 123 -10.90 7.14 4.19
CA ALA A 123 -10.30 5.83 3.92
C ALA A 123 -11.35 4.70 3.98
N ALA A 124 -12.32 4.79 4.91
CA ALA A 124 -13.35 3.78 5.10
C ALA A 124 -14.18 3.51 3.83
N GLN A 125 -14.36 4.52 2.97
CA GLN A 125 -15.15 4.38 1.74
C GLN A 125 -14.54 3.41 0.73
N TYR A 126 -13.23 3.15 0.79
CA TYR A 126 -12.54 2.25 -0.14
C TYR A 126 -12.41 0.83 0.39
N LEU A 127 -12.68 0.60 1.69
CA LEU A 127 -12.57 -0.73 2.30
C LEU A 127 -13.39 -1.82 1.57
N PRO A 128 -14.60 -1.55 1.05
CA PRO A 128 -15.34 -2.55 0.26
C PRO A 128 -14.63 -3.03 -1.01
N ASP A 129 -13.71 -2.20 -1.55
CA ASP A 129 -12.95 -2.49 -2.77
C ASP A 129 -11.54 -3.04 -2.49
N VAL A 130 -11.21 -3.23 -1.21
CA VAL A 130 -9.90 -3.71 -0.75
C VAL A 130 -10.07 -5.09 -0.12
N THR A 131 -9.38 -6.09 -0.68
CA THR A 131 -9.33 -7.43 -0.09
C THR A 131 -7.97 -7.67 0.53
N VAL A 132 -7.96 -8.11 1.79
CA VAL A 132 -6.74 -8.53 2.49
C VAL A 132 -6.64 -10.04 2.43
N HIS A 133 -5.50 -10.53 1.98
CA HIS A 133 -5.16 -11.94 1.90
C HIS A 133 -3.89 -12.22 2.72
N PHE A 134 -3.59 -13.51 2.94
CA PHE A 134 -2.39 -13.95 3.63
C PHE A 134 -1.68 -15.01 2.78
N LEU A 135 -0.38 -14.81 2.53
CA LEU A 135 0.46 -15.82 1.90
C LEU A 135 0.73 -16.96 2.91
N HIS A 136 0.69 -18.19 2.41
CA HIS A 136 1.04 -19.40 3.17
C HIS A 136 2.56 -19.67 3.14
#